data_AF-A0A9P5QLK9-F1
#
_entry.id   AF-A0A9P5QLK9-F1
#
_cell.length_a   1.000
_cell.length_b   1.000
_cell.length_c   1.000
_cell.angle_alpha   90.00
_cell.angle_beta   90.00
_cell.angle_gamma   90.00
#
_symmetry.space_group_name_H-M   'P 1'
#
loop_
_entity.id
_entity.type
_entity.pdbx_description
1 polymer ?
#
loop_
_entity_poly.entity_id
_entity_poly.type
_entity_poly.pdbx_seq_one_letter_code
_entity_poly.pdbx_strand_id
1 'polypeptide(L)'
;FLAVAQALENTGVSAYLGAASGLSGRLLTAAASITTVEARHAAYLNELWGQSGFPYAFDTALGPREIATLATNFITSCPYDLGVKPFAQLTASLPAAGSNSTMVSTSFEGKGNMTDSTYCQFLYGNNVTVSPRSECALPDNASGY
;
A
#
# COMPACT_ATOMS: atom_id res chain seq x y z
N PHE A 1 14.79 10.83 -3.31
CA PHE A 1 13.82 11.80 -2.77
C PHE A 1 12.42 11.52 -3.30
N LEU A 2 12.17 11.67 -4.62
CA LEU A 2 10.82 11.55 -5.21
C LEU A 2 10.10 10.23 -4.88
N ALA A 3 10.76 9.08 -5.02
CA ALA A 3 10.19 7.77 -4.63
C ALA A 3 9.77 7.69 -3.15
N VAL A 4 10.53 8.32 -2.25
CA VAL A 4 10.22 8.33 -0.80
C VAL A 4 9.01 9.22 -0.54
N ALA A 5 8.97 10.41 -1.15
CA ALA A 5 7.83 11.31 -1.03
C ALA A 5 6.55 10.64 -1.54
N GLN A 6 6.61 10.04 -2.73
CA GLN A 6 5.48 9.29 -3.30
C GLN A 6 5.01 8.19 -2.36
N ALA A 7 5.91 7.37 -1.83
CA ALA A 7 5.56 6.30 -0.91
C ALA A 7 4.92 6.81 0.39
N LEU A 8 5.42 7.93 0.94
CA LEU A 8 4.88 8.51 2.17
C LEU A 8 3.48 9.08 1.98
N GLU A 9 3.24 9.90 0.95
CA GLU A 9 1.94 10.53 0.72
C GLU A 9 0.87 9.47 0.39
N ASN A 10 1.22 8.48 -0.44
CA ASN A 10 0.34 7.34 -0.74
C ASN A 10 0.00 6.54 0.52
N THR A 11 0.99 6.26 1.38
CA THR A 11 0.76 5.59 2.67
C THR A 11 -0.12 6.44 3.60
N GLY A 12 0.07 7.77 3.60
CA GLY A 12 -0.71 8.73 4.39
C GLY A 12 -2.19 8.72 4.00
N VAL A 13 -2.51 8.78 2.70
CA VAL A 13 -3.87 8.68 2.18
C VAL A 13 -4.55 7.40 2.70
N SER A 14 -3.92 6.25 2.49
CA SER A 14 -4.45 4.96 2.92
C SER A 14 -4.66 4.87 4.44
N ALA A 15 -3.76 5.47 5.23
CA ALA A 15 -3.82 5.44 6.69
C ALA A 15 -4.99 6.24 7.24
N TYR A 16 -5.16 7.50 6.81
CA TYR A 16 -6.27 8.31 7.27
C TYR A 16 -7.62 7.78 6.80
N LEU A 17 -7.68 7.26 5.57
CA LEU A 17 -8.90 6.65 5.05
C LEU A 17 -9.27 5.37 5.82
N GLY A 18 -8.29 4.52 6.14
CA GLY A 18 -8.50 3.33 6.97
C GLY A 18 -8.91 3.64 8.41
N ALA A 19 -8.41 4.73 8.98
CA ALA A 19 -8.79 5.17 10.31
C ALA A 19 -10.17 5.87 10.37
N ALA A 20 -10.69 6.35 9.24
CA ALA A 20 -11.85 7.24 9.19
C ALA A 20 -13.09 6.68 9.90
N SER A 21 -13.36 5.37 9.78
CA SER A 21 -14.51 4.71 10.42
C SER A 21 -14.45 4.70 11.95
N GLY A 22 -13.25 4.83 12.54
CA GLY A 22 -13.04 4.92 13.98
C GLY A 22 -13.02 6.35 14.53
N LEU A 23 -13.11 7.36 13.67
CA LEU A 23 -13.05 8.77 14.06
C LEU A 23 -14.43 9.42 14.06
N SER A 24 -14.59 10.47 14.88
CA SER A 24 -15.83 11.25 14.94
C SER A 24 -15.59 12.72 15.25
N GLY A 25 -16.60 13.54 14.99
CA GLY A 25 -16.59 14.98 15.27
C GLY A 25 -15.38 15.68 14.64
N ARG A 26 -14.70 16.50 15.45
CA ARG A 26 -13.56 17.31 14.99
C ARG A 26 -12.37 16.47 14.52
N LEU A 27 -12.18 15.26 15.05
CA LEU A 27 -11.08 14.39 14.64
C LEU A 27 -11.30 13.84 13.23
N LEU A 28 -12.54 13.46 12.90
CA LEU A 28 -12.87 13.03 11.54
C LEU A 28 -12.69 14.18 10.54
N THR A 29 -13.11 15.40 10.88
CA THR A 29 -12.90 16.58 10.04
C THR A 29 -11.41 16.87 9.84
N ALA A 30 -10.61 16.78 10.90
CA ALA A 30 -9.16 16.96 10.80
C ALA A 30 -8.52 15.89 9.91
N ALA A 31 -8.81 14.61 10.16
CA ALA A 31 -8.31 13.50 9.34
C ALA A 31 -8.69 13.66 7.87
N ALA A 32 -9.96 13.95 7.58
CA ALA A 32 -10.42 14.19 6.21
C ALA A 32 -9.67 15.35 5.53
N SER A 33 -9.45 16.46 6.26
CA SER A 33 -8.68 17.58 5.70
C SER A 33 -7.25 17.21 5.36
N ILE A 34 -6.60 16.37 6.19
CA ILE A 34 -5.25 15.88 5.93
C ILE A 34 -5.25 14.94 4.72
N THR A 35 -6.16 13.97 4.66
CA THR A 35 -6.29 13.04 3.52
C THR A 35 -6.39 13.79 2.18
N THR A 36 -7.15 14.89 2.13
CA THR A 36 -7.29 15.67 0.87
C THR A 36 -5.98 16.34 0.42
N VAL A 37 -5.10 16.71 1.36
CA VAL A 37 -3.80 17.30 1.05
C VAL A 37 -2.83 16.21 0.59
N GLU A 38 -2.73 15.12 1.35
CA GLU A 38 -1.92 13.94 1.01
C GLU A 38 -2.28 13.40 -0.38
N ALA A 39 -3.57 13.29 -0.71
CA ALA A 39 -4.04 12.81 -2.02
C ALA A 39 -3.62 13.73 -3.17
N ARG A 40 -3.58 15.06 -2.95
CA ARG A 40 -3.10 16.01 -3.96
C ARG A 40 -1.59 15.92 -4.16
N HIS A 41 -0.83 15.70 -3.09
CA HIS A 41 0.60 15.46 -3.20
C HIS A 41 0.90 14.14 -3.89
N ALA A 42 0.21 13.06 -3.49
CA ALA A 42 0.26 11.76 -4.13
C ALA A 42 0.01 11.86 -5.64
N ALA A 43 -1.09 12.51 -6.05
CA ALA A 43 -1.40 12.72 -7.47
C ALA A 43 -0.28 13.46 -8.21
N TYR A 44 0.22 14.55 -7.64
CA TYR A 44 1.30 15.34 -8.24
C TYR A 44 2.62 14.53 -8.35
N LEU A 45 2.99 13.80 -7.30
CA LEU A 45 4.22 13.01 -7.27
C LEU A 45 4.14 11.81 -8.21
N ASN A 46 2.97 11.19 -8.35
CA ASN A 46 2.72 10.13 -9.32
C ASN A 46 2.93 10.63 -10.76
N GLU A 47 2.36 11.78 -11.11
CA GLU A 47 2.57 12.40 -12.43
C GLU A 47 4.05 12.74 -12.68
N LEU A 48 4.76 13.26 -11.68
CA LEU A 48 6.21 13.49 -11.78
C LEU A 48 7.01 12.20 -11.97
N TRP A 49 6.50 11.07 -11.50
CA TRP A 49 7.08 9.74 -11.69
C TRP A 49 6.66 9.08 -13.02
N GLY A 50 5.89 9.79 -13.86
CA GLY A 50 5.36 9.27 -15.13
C GLY A 50 4.23 8.26 -14.96
N GLN A 51 3.59 8.23 -13.79
CA GLN A 51 2.41 7.43 -13.47
C GLN A 51 1.16 8.32 -13.58
N SER A 52 -0.03 7.71 -13.68
CA SER A 52 -1.27 8.46 -13.53
C SER A 52 -1.36 9.06 -12.12
N GLY A 53 -1.69 10.35 -12.02
CA GLY A 53 -2.03 11.01 -10.76
C GLY A 53 -3.35 10.54 -10.17
N PHE A 54 -4.19 9.90 -10.99
CA PHE A 54 -5.53 9.44 -10.65
C PHE A 54 -5.70 7.99 -11.13
N PRO A 55 -4.95 7.03 -10.56
CA PRO A 55 -4.95 5.65 -11.03
C PRO A 55 -6.32 4.98 -10.89
N TYR A 56 -7.05 5.34 -9.83
CA TYR A 56 -8.34 4.78 -9.46
C TYR A 56 -9.33 5.88 -9.09
N ALA A 57 -10.62 5.57 -9.16
CA ALA A 57 -11.68 6.49 -8.71
C ALA A 57 -11.76 6.61 -7.17
N PHE A 58 -11.24 5.60 -6.45
CA PHE A 58 -11.25 5.53 -4.99
C PHE A 58 -9.86 5.13 -4.49
N ASP A 59 -9.43 5.73 -3.39
CA ASP A 59 -8.19 5.33 -2.72
C ASP A 59 -8.37 4.04 -1.91
N THR A 60 -7.28 3.30 -1.73
CA THR A 60 -7.27 2.05 -0.96
C THR A 60 -7.13 2.35 0.53
N ALA A 61 -8.17 2.12 1.31
CA ALA A 61 -8.10 2.18 2.78
C ALA A 61 -7.31 0.98 3.32
N LEU A 62 -6.35 1.23 4.21
CA LEU A 62 -5.52 0.18 4.80
C LEU A 62 -5.63 0.18 6.32
N GLY A 63 -5.56 -1.01 6.92
CA GLY A 63 -5.60 -1.16 8.37
C GLY A 63 -4.28 -0.76 9.04
N PRO A 64 -4.27 -0.63 10.39
CA PRO A 64 -3.08 -0.22 11.12
C PRO A 64 -1.86 -1.11 10.88
N ARG A 65 -2.07 -2.42 10.66
CA ARG A 65 -1.00 -3.38 10.46
C ARG A 65 -0.36 -3.26 9.08
N GLU A 66 -1.16 -3.08 8.03
CA GLU A 66 -0.66 -2.80 6.69
C GLU A 66 0.13 -1.48 6.68
N ILE A 67 -0.45 -0.41 7.27
CA ILE A 67 0.21 0.89 7.37
C ILE A 67 1.52 0.81 8.15
N ALA A 68 1.54 0.13 9.30
CA ALA A 68 2.77 -0.06 10.06
C ALA A 68 3.83 -0.78 9.21
N THR A 69 3.43 -1.76 8.40
CA THR A 69 4.34 -2.48 7.49
C THR A 69 4.96 -1.57 6.43
N LEU A 70 4.18 -0.68 5.83
CA LEU A 70 4.67 0.27 4.84
C LEU A 70 5.54 1.35 5.49
N ALA A 71 5.08 1.94 6.58
CA ALA A 71 5.71 3.08 7.25
C ALA A 71 7.03 2.73 7.97
N THR A 72 7.16 1.50 8.49
CA THR A 72 8.36 1.08 9.26
C THR A 72 9.64 1.17 8.42
N ASN A 73 9.54 1.07 7.10
CA ASN A 73 10.69 1.24 6.20
C ASN A 73 11.30 2.66 6.26
N PHE A 74 10.56 3.63 6.78
CA PHE A 74 10.97 5.04 6.91
C PHE A 74 11.19 5.48 8.37
N ILE A 75 10.89 4.61 9.35
CA ILE A 75 10.97 4.94 10.78
C ILE A 75 12.19 4.25 11.39
N THR A 76 13.20 5.03 11.78
CA THR A 76 14.39 4.49 12.46
C THR A 76 14.10 4.07 13.90
N SER A 77 13.28 4.85 14.62
CA SER A 77 12.91 4.58 16.01
C SER A 77 11.56 5.22 16.34
N CYS A 78 10.71 4.49 17.05
CA CYS A 78 9.47 5.04 17.63
C CYS A 78 9.63 5.11 19.16
N PRO A 79 9.44 6.30 19.79
CA PRO A 79 9.57 6.43 21.24
C PRO A 79 8.41 5.80 22.03
N TYR A 80 7.39 5.30 21.35
CA TYR A 80 6.19 4.70 21.93
C TYR A 80 5.95 3.32 21.31
N ASP A 81 5.48 2.36 22.12
CA ASP A 81 4.96 1.10 21.60
C ASP A 81 3.50 1.30 21.15
N LEU A 82 3.27 1.17 19.84
CA LEU A 82 1.95 1.32 19.25
C LEU A 82 1.09 0.05 19.37
N GLY A 83 1.65 -1.06 19.86
CA GLY A 83 0.96 -2.36 19.97
C GLY A 83 0.63 -3.01 18.62
N VAL A 84 1.06 -2.40 17.51
CA VAL A 84 0.85 -2.91 16.15
C VAL A 84 2.17 -3.47 15.63
N LYS A 85 2.20 -4.78 15.38
CA LYS A 85 3.38 -5.46 14.82
C LYS A 85 3.28 -5.51 13.29
N PRO A 86 4.22 -4.89 12.55
CA PRO A 86 4.32 -5.02 11.10
C PRO A 86 4.27 -6.48 10.64
N PHE A 87 3.78 -6.71 9.42
CA PHE A 87 4.03 -7.96 8.73
C PHE A 87 5.53 -8.13 8.50
N ALA A 88 5.98 -9.37 8.36
CA ALA A 88 7.34 -9.62 7.92
C ALA A 88 7.53 -9.08 6.51
N GLN A 89 8.72 -8.55 6.22
CA GLN A 89 8.96 -7.91 4.93
C GLN A 89 8.78 -8.91 3.77
N LEU A 90 8.01 -8.46 2.79
CA LEU A 90 7.79 -9.12 1.51
C LEU A 90 8.59 -8.36 0.45
N THR A 91 9.48 -9.05 -0.24
CA THR A 91 10.09 -8.55 -1.47
C THR A 91 9.26 -9.06 -2.64
N ALA A 92 8.77 -8.14 -3.48
CA ALA A 92 8.09 -8.48 -4.73
C ALA A 92 8.95 -8.00 -5.90
N SER A 93 9.17 -8.86 -6.88
CA SER A 93 9.77 -8.48 -8.16
C SER A 93 8.66 -8.42 -9.20
N LEU A 94 8.40 -7.22 -9.70
CA LEU A 94 7.46 -6.98 -10.77
C LEU A 94 8.11 -7.35 -12.12
N PRO A 95 7.31 -7.81 -13.09
CA PRO A 95 7.78 -7.98 -14.45
C PRO A 95 8.28 -6.64 -15.01
N ALA A 96 9.29 -6.68 -15.88
CA ALA A 96 9.83 -5.48 -16.50
C ALA A 96 8.74 -4.73 -17.28
N ALA A 97 8.76 -3.40 -17.22
CA ALA A 97 7.83 -2.57 -17.99
C ALA A 97 7.91 -2.93 -19.49
N GLY A 98 6.76 -3.25 -20.10
CA GLY A 98 6.68 -3.70 -21.49
C GLY A 98 6.88 -5.20 -21.72
N SER A 99 7.01 -6.02 -20.67
CA SER A 99 7.01 -7.48 -20.81
C SER A 99 5.59 -8.02 -21.02
N ASN A 100 5.45 -9.14 -21.74
CA ASN A 100 4.16 -9.86 -21.90
C ASN A 100 3.76 -10.70 -20.67
N SER A 101 4.49 -10.57 -19.55
CA SER A 101 4.22 -11.30 -18.31
C SER A 101 3.63 -10.36 -17.26
N THR A 102 2.59 -10.80 -16.57
CA THR A 102 2.02 -10.14 -15.38
C THR A 102 2.41 -10.85 -14.09
N MET A 103 3.18 -11.93 -14.17
CA MET A 103 3.56 -12.74 -13.00
C MET A 103 4.48 -11.97 -12.06
N VAL A 104 4.13 -11.97 -10.78
CA VAL A 104 4.91 -11.37 -9.69
C VAL A 104 5.61 -12.48 -8.93
N SER A 105 6.93 -12.44 -8.89
CA SER A 105 7.67 -13.30 -7.97
C SER A 105 7.81 -12.60 -6.63
N THR A 106 7.51 -13.32 -5.55
CA THR A 106 7.59 -12.77 -4.20
C THR A 106 8.54 -13.60 -3.36
N SER A 107 9.27 -13.01 -2.43
CA SER A 107 9.99 -13.70 -1.35
C SER A 107 9.67 -12.99 -0.05
N PHE A 108 9.60 -13.70 1.06
CA PHE A 108 9.34 -13.11 2.37
C PHE A 108 10.37 -13.61 3.37
N GLU A 109 10.74 -12.76 4.32
CA GLU A 109 11.57 -13.18 5.45
C GLU A 109 10.68 -13.82 6.53
N GLY A 110 10.75 -15.14 6.74
CA GLY A 110 9.99 -15.79 7.82
C GLY A 110 9.99 -17.32 7.79
N LYS A 111 9.74 -17.95 8.94
CA LYS A 111 9.55 -19.41 9.08
C LYS A 111 8.08 -19.78 8.86
N GLY A 112 7.63 -19.79 7.60
CA GLY A 112 6.33 -20.37 7.22
C GLY A 112 6.56 -21.76 6.63
N ASN A 113 5.90 -22.80 7.17
CA ASN A 113 5.89 -24.11 6.51
C ASN A 113 5.20 -23.94 5.14
N MET A 114 5.96 -24.20 4.07
CA MET A 114 5.61 -23.99 2.66
C MET A 114 4.55 -24.96 2.11
N THR A 115 3.72 -25.56 2.97
CA THR A 115 2.69 -26.52 2.58
C THR A 115 1.40 -25.79 2.17
N ASP A 116 1.23 -25.58 0.86
CA ASP A 116 -0.02 -25.41 0.09
C ASP A 116 -1.05 -24.36 0.50
N SER A 117 -0.71 -23.35 1.31
CA SER A 117 -1.69 -22.33 1.74
C SER A 117 -1.13 -20.90 1.75
N THR A 118 -0.15 -20.60 0.90
CA THR A 118 0.29 -19.21 0.65
C THR A 118 -0.49 -18.59 -0.48
N TYR A 119 -1.06 -17.42 -0.21
CA TYR A 119 -1.81 -16.63 -1.18
C TYR A 119 -1.08 -15.32 -1.49
N CYS A 120 -1.29 -14.83 -2.69
CA CYS A 120 -0.89 -13.52 -3.15
C CYS A 120 -2.13 -12.62 -3.15
N GLN A 121 -2.05 -11.47 -2.48
CA GLN A 121 -3.15 -10.52 -2.35
C GLN A 121 -2.72 -9.16 -2.86
N PHE A 122 -3.54 -8.57 -3.73
CA PHE A 122 -3.41 -7.20 -4.19
C PHE A 122 -4.56 -6.37 -3.63
N LEU A 123 -4.25 -5.20 -3.07
CA LEU A 123 -5.20 -4.21 -2.56
C LEU A 123 -5.03 -2.95 -3.40
N TYR A 124 -6.07 -2.53 -4.12
CA TYR A 124 -5.96 -1.42 -5.07
C TYR A 124 -7.33 -0.84 -5.42
N GLY A 125 -7.47 0.48 -5.46
CA GLY A 125 -8.72 1.12 -5.88
C GLY A 125 -9.97 0.69 -5.09
N ASN A 126 -9.81 0.36 -3.81
CA ASN A 126 -10.84 -0.28 -2.96
C ASN A 126 -11.30 -1.69 -3.42
N ASN A 127 -10.51 -2.35 -4.27
CA ASN A 127 -10.67 -3.73 -4.68
C ASN A 127 -9.63 -4.62 -4.00
N VAL A 128 -9.95 -5.91 -3.93
CA VAL A 128 -9.08 -6.96 -3.42
C VAL A 128 -9.07 -8.12 -4.40
N THR A 129 -7.88 -8.52 -4.84
CA THR A 129 -7.70 -9.73 -5.65
C THR A 129 -6.80 -10.70 -4.91
N VAL A 130 -7.22 -11.96 -4.83
CA VAL A 130 -6.47 -13.03 -4.15
C VAL A 130 -6.26 -14.18 -5.12
N SER A 131 -5.04 -14.70 -5.17
CA SER A 131 -4.67 -15.87 -5.97
C SER A 131 -3.74 -16.78 -5.16
N PRO A 132 -3.65 -18.08 -5.51
CA PRO A 132 -2.58 -18.92 -5.02
C PRO A 132 -1.22 -18.31 -5.38
N ARG A 133 -0.21 -18.44 -4.52
CA ARG A 133 1.14 -17.89 -4.78
C ARG A 133 1.75 -18.40 -6.10
N SER A 134 1.46 -19.64 -6.50
CA SER A 134 1.88 -20.22 -7.78
C SER A 134 1.32 -19.49 -9.00
N GLU A 135 0.24 -18.73 -8.82
CA GLU A 135 -0.52 -18.00 -9.85
C GLU A 135 -0.58 -16.50 -9.53
N CYS A 136 0.39 -15.98 -8.74
CA CYS A 136 0.45 -14.58 -8.36
C CYS A 136 0.75 -13.70 -9.59
N ALA A 137 -0.30 -13.14 -10.17
CA ALA A 137 -0.24 -12.21 -11.30
C ALA A 137 -0.83 -10.86 -10.92
N LEU A 138 -0.24 -9.78 -11.43
CA LEU A 138 -0.80 -8.44 -11.35
C LEU A 138 -2.20 -8.44 -11.97
N PRO A 139 -3.23 -7.92 -11.27
CA PRO A 139 -4.56 -7.76 -11.83
C PRO A 139 -4.54 -6.80 -13.04
N ASP A 140 -5.28 -7.11 -14.11
CA ASP A 140 -5.30 -6.30 -15.34
C ASP A 140 -5.79 -4.87 -15.13
N ASN A 141 -6.63 -4.65 -14.11
CA ASN A 141 -7.15 -3.34 -13.73
C ASN A 141 -6.38 -2.68 -12.58
N ALA A 142 -5.27 -3.29 -12.11
CA ALA A 142 -4.37 -2.66 -11.17
C ALA A 142 -3.37 -1.78 -11.94
N SER A 143 -3.57 -0.47 -11.87
CA SER A 143 -2.69 0.55 -12.44
C SER A 143 -2.42 1.57 -11.35
N GLY A 144 -1.18 1.76 -10.91
CA GLY A 144 -0.84 2.69 -9.82
C GLY A 144 -0.12 2.03 -8.64
N TYR A 145 -0.35 2.55 -7.44
CA TYR A 145 0.28 2.13 -6.17
C TYR A 145 -0.65 1.31 -5.27
#